data_AF-A0A959V2Y3-F1
#
_entry.id   AF-A0A959V2Y3-F1
#
_cell.length_a   1.000
_cell.length_b   1.000
_cell.length_c   1.000
_cell.angle_alpha   90.00
_cell.angle_beta   90.00
_cell.angle_gamma   90.00
#
_symmetry.space_group_name_H-M   'P 1'
#
loop_
_entity.id
_entity.type
_entity.pdbx_description
1 polymer ?
#
loop_
_entity_poly.entity_id
_entity_poly.type
_entity_poly.pdbx_seq_one_letter_code
_entity_poly.pdbx_strand_id
1 'polypeptide(L)'
;IRGIHACALATAAEMCSGLSVLEQLDPKEYRLIMRTLHMEYRYQAKQRAHATCVPLAEDIRQQVMDPLTTQEAVDYTSTVELHDAAGNHLATGTVTWQVKAWSRVRTKR
;
A
#
# COMPACT_ATOMS: atom_id res chain seq x y z
N ILE A 1 -25.59 12.31 -4.24
CA ILE A 1 -24.36 11.91 -3.51
C ILE A 1 -23.41 13.12 -3.53
N ARG A 2 -23.07 13.73 -2.38
CA ARG A 2 -22.27 14.99 -2.30
C ARG A 2 -20.86 14.80 -1.70
N GLY A 3 -20.34 13.58 -1.69
CA GLY A 3 -19.02 13.26 -1.15
C GLY A 3 -18.19 12.41 -2.10
N ILE A 4 -16.89 12.29 -1.83
CA ILE A 4 -15.98 11.42 -2.56
C ILE A 4 -16.45 9.96 -2.40
N HIS A 5 -16.44 9.23 -3.50
CA HIS A 5 -16.83 7.82 -3.53
C HIS A 5 -15.86 6.98 -2.69
N ALA A 6 -16.38 6.01 -1.93
CA ALA A 6 -15.56 5.16 -1.04
C ALA A 6 -14.41 4.48 -1.80
N CYS A 7 -14.65 3.96 -2.99
CA CYS A 7 -13.58 3.33 -3.79
C CYS A 7 -12.51 4.33 -4.24
N ALA A 8 -12.82 5.62 -4.41
CA ALA A 8 -11.79 6.60 -4.75
C ALA A 8 -10.82 6.84 -3.58
N LEU A 9 -11.34 6.80 -2.34
CA LEU A 9 -10.52 6.81 -1.13
C LEU A 9 -9.68 5.53 -1.01
N ALA A 10 -10.28 4.37 -1.33
CA ALA A 10 -9.56 3.10 -1.37
C ALA A 10 -8.41 3.11 -2.39
N THR A 11 -8.65 3.63 -3.60
CA THR A 11 -7.61 3.80 -4.63
C THR A 11 -6.50 4.75 -4.18
N ALA A 12 -6.84 5.85 -3.50
CA ALA A 12 -5.84 6.75 -2.94
C ALA A 12 -4.97 6.05 -1.88
N ALA A 13 -5.58 5.22 -1.03
CA ALA A 13 -4.87 4.44 -0.02
C ALA A 13 -3.94 3.39 -0.66
N GLU A 14 -4.48 2.59 -1.59
CA GLU A 14 -3.73 1.58 -2.34
C GLU A 14 -2.55 2.22 -3.07
N MET A 15 -2.79 3.26 -3.86
CA MET A 15 -1.75 3.85 -4.70
C MET A 15 -0.66 4.52 -3.88
N CYS A 16 -1.03 5.19 -2.78
CA CYS A 16 -0.06 5.78 -1.85
C CYS A 16 0.83 4.71 -1.21
N SER A 17 0.24 3.61 -0.74
CA SER A 17 1.00 2.48 -0.17
C SER A 17 1.89 1.80 -1.20
N GLY A 18 1.34 1.46 -2.37
CA GLY A 18 2.05 0.75 -3.43
C GLY A 18 3.20 1.56 -4.00
N LEU A 19 3.00 2.86 -4.24
CA LEU A 19 4.07 3.75 -4.70
C LEU A 19 5.22 3.81 -3.70
N SER A 20 4.89 3.91 -2.41
CA SER A 20 5.92 4.00 -1.38
C SER A 20 6.79 2.73 -1.27
N VAL A 21 6.18 1.56 -1.50
CA VAL A 21 6.93 0.28 -1.60
C VAL A 21 7.77 0.23 -2.88
N LEU A 22 7.24 0.71 -4.01
CA LEU A 22 7.93 0.74 -5.30
C LEU A 22 9.09 1.74 -5.35
N GLU A 23 9.09 2.79 -4.52
CA GLU A 23 10.23 3.71 -4.41
C GLU A 23 11.49 3.03 -3.85
N GLN A 24 11.32 1.92 -3.12
CA GLN A 24 12.42 1.18 -2.47
C GLN A 24 12.76 -0.15 -3.15
N LEU A 25 11.93 -0.62 -4.09
CA LEU A 25 12.10 -1.92 -4.77
C LEU A 25 12.17 -1.71 -6.28
N ASP A 26 13.15 -2.35 -6.95
CA ASP A 26 13.17 -2.33 -8.41
C ASP A 26 12.03 -3.19 -8.97
N PRO A 27 11.02 -2.61 -9.66
CA PRO A 27 9.93 -3.37 -10.26
C PRO A 27 10.37 -4.35 -11.35
N LYS A 28 11.60 -4.23 -11.87
CA LYS A 28 12.19 -5.18 -12.81
C LYS A 28 12.67 -6.46 -12.13
N GLU A 29 13.06 -6.37 -10.86
CA GLU A 29 13.55 -7.51 -10.08
C GLU A 29 12.44 -8.16 -9.25
N TYR A 30 11.49 -7.35 -8.77
CA TYR A 30 10.43 -7.78 -7.89
C TYR A 30 9.05 -7.52 -8.47
N ARG A 31 8.15 -8.48 -8.24
CA ARG A 31 6.72 -8.36 -8.48
C ARG A 31 6.03 -8.00 -7.16
N LEU A 32 5.19 -6.98 -7.22
CA LEU A 32 4.31 -6.58 -6.13
C LEU A 32 2.88 -7.06 -6.42
N ILE A 33 2.22 -7.69 -5.44
CA ILE A 33 0.83 -8.15 -5.55
C ILE A 33 0.07 -7.70 -4.30
N MET A 34 -0.98 -6.91 -4.47
CA MET A 34 -1.88 -6.61 -3.36
C MET A 34 -2.66 -7.88 -2.97
N ARG A 35 -2.48 -8.36 -1.74
CA ARG A 35 -3.24 -9.52 -1.23
C ARG A 35 -4.53 -9.09 -0.55
N THR A 36 -4.46 -8.04 0.25
CA THR A 36 -5.61 -7.52 0.99
C THR A 36 -5.57 -6.01 1.05
N LEU A 37 -6.74 -5.40 0.93
CA LEU A 37 -7.00 -3.99 1.20
C LEU A 37 -8.16 -3.93 2.18
N HIS A 38 -7.90 -3.45 3.39
CA HIS A 38 -8.91 -3.19 4.39
C HIS A 38 -9.10 -1.69 4.54
N MET A 39 -10.33 -1.21 4.47
CA MET A 39 -10.67 0.21 4.58
C MET A 39 -11.64 0.43 5.73
N GLU A 40 -11.26 1.31 6.65
CA GLU A 40 -12.10 1.78 7.74
C GLU A 40 -12.52 3.21 7.46
N TYR A 41 -13.80 3.43 7.15
CA TYR A 41 -14.34 4.76 6.86
C TYR A 41 -14.94 5.39 8.12
N ARG A 42 -14.41 6.55 8.51
CA ARG A 42 -14.84 7.28 9.71
C ARG A 42 -15.81 8.40 9.39
N TYR A 43 -15.50 9.20 8.37
CA TYR A 43 -16.30 10.36 7.98
C TYR A 43 -16.52 10.45 6.48
N GLN A 44 -17.63 11.08 6.10
CA GLN A 44 -17.92 11.36 4.70
C GLN A 44 -16.98 12.46 4.18
N ALA A 45 -16.14 12.10 3.22
CA ALA A 45 -15.25 13.02 2.54
C ALA A 45 -16.05 14.01 1.67
N LYS A 46 -16.19 15.26 2.12
CA LYS A 46 -16.88 16.35 1.38
C LYS A 46 -15.93 17.34 0.70
N GLN A 47 -14.64 17.21 0.99
CA GLN A 47 -13.56 18.06 0.48
C GLN A 47 -12.43 17.18 -0.07
N ARG A 48 -11.38 17.81 -0.60
CA ARG A 48 -10.17 17.11 -1.06
C ARG A 48 -9.61 16.25 0.07
N ALA A 49 -9.32 14.99 -0.24
CA ALA A 49 -8.69 14.04 0.65
C ALA A 49 -7.22 13.84 0.24
N HIS A 50 -6.37 13.64 1.24
CA HIS A 50 -4.94 13.41 1.11
C HIS A 50 -4.60 12.09 1.80
N ALA A 51 -4.10 11.12 1.04
CA ALA A 51 -3.55 9.89 1.58
C ALA A 51 -2.08 10.10 1.91
N THR A 52 -1.68 9.71 3.12
CA THR A 52 -0.27 9.79 3.55
C THR A 52 0.19 8.42 4.02
N CYS A 53 1.31 7.98 3.47
CA CYS A 53 2.02 6.78 3.87
C CYS A 53 3.49 7.15 4.09
N VAL A 54 4.06 6.74 5.21
CA VAL A 54 5.46 6.99 5.54
C VAL A 54 6.08 5.69 6.06
N PRO A 55 6.39 4.73 5.17
CA PRO A 55 7.28 3.65 5.57
C PRO A 55 8.70 4.22 5.64
N LEU A 56 9.45 3.90 6.70
CA LEU A 56 10.87 4.21 6.70
C LEU A 56 11.55 3.27 5.69
N ALA A 57 12.48 3.79 4.89
CA ALA A 57 13.30 2.98 3.98
C ALA A 57 13.92 1.76 4.70
N GLU A 58 14.25 1.97 5.98
CA GLU A 58 14.74 0.95 6.89
C GLU A 58 13.74 -0.19 7.11
N ASP A 59 12.45 0.10 7.25
CA ASP A 59 11.40 -0.89 7.46
C ASP A 59 11.27 -1.80 6.24
N ILE A 60 11.31 -1.23 5.03
CA ILE A 60 11.25 -2.02 3.79
C ILE A 60 12.48 -2.93 3.68
N ARG A 61 13.67 -2.42 4.00
CA ARG A 61 14.88 -3.24 3.99
C ARG A 61 14.77 -4.43 4.93
N GLN A 62 14.45 -4.18 6.20
CA GLN A 62 14.40 -5.22 7.23
C GLN A 62 13.22 -6.18 7.08
N GLN A 63 12.05 -5.68 6.70
CA GLN A 63 10.84 -6.49 6.63
C GLN A 63 10.63 -7.15 5.27
N VAL A 64 11.27 -6.66 4.20
CA VAL A 64 11.07 -7.13 2.83
C VAL A 64 12.36 -7.60 2.18
N MET A 65 13.38 -6.75 2.07
CA MET A 65 14.59 -7.09 1.30
C MET A 65 15.40 -8.20 1.96
N ASP A 66 15.65 -8.11 3.27
CA ASP A 66 16.45 -9.11 3.98
C ASP A 66 15.76 -10.49 3.98
N PRO A 67 14.44 -10.61 4.26
CA PRO A 67 13.78 -11.90 4.22
C PRO A 67 13.67 -12.48 2.80
N LEU A 68 13.60 -11.66 1.74
CA LEU A 68 13.56 -12.13 0.34
C LEU A 68 14.86 -12.82 -0.11
N THR A 69 15.98 -12.65 0.61
CA THR A 69 17.22 -13.39 0.31
C THR A 69 17.05 -14.90 0.53
N THR A 70 16.22 -15.28 1.50
CA THR A 70 15.99 -16.68 1.89
C THR A 70 14.60 -17.16 1.49
N GLN A 71 13.58 -16.32 1.62
CA GLN A 71 12.17 -16.66 1.38
C GLN A 71 11.79 -16.44 -0.09
N GLU A 72 10.80 -17.21 -0.57
CA GLU A 72 10.31 -17.05 -1.96
C GLU A 72 9.39 -15.85 -2.16
N ALA A 73 8.70 -15.43 -1.11
CA ALA A 73 7.78 -14.31 -1.09
C ALA A 73 7.67 -13.78 0.33
N VAL A 74 7.46 -12.48 0.47
CA VAL A 74 7.35 -11.81 1.76
C VAL A 74 6.13 -10.90 1.73
N ASP A 75 5.39 -10.87 2.83
CA ASP A 75 4.23 -10.00 2.96
C ASP A 75 4.59 -8.76 3.78
N TYR A 76 4.34 -7.60 3.21
CA TYR A 76 4.52 -6.30 3.83
C TYR A 76 3.17 -5.63 4.04
N THR A 77 2.88 -5.19 5.27
CA THR A 77 1.63 -4.49 5.58
C THR A 77 1.91 -3.03 5.87
N SER A 78 1.18 -2.17 5.18
CA SER A 78 1.30 -0.72 5.27
C SER A 78 -0.04 -0.12 5.65
N THR A 79 -0.01 0.82 6.59
CA THR A 79 -1.16 1.62 6.98
C THR A 79 -1.06 3.00 6.33
N VAL A 80 -2.17 3.44 5.75
CA VAL A 80 -2.33 4.73 5.08
C VAL A 80 -3.48 5.47 5.72
N GLU A 81 -3.22 6.69 6.16
CA GLU A 81 -4.25 7.54 6.72
C GLU A 81 -4.71 8.57 5.68
N LEU A 82 -6.02 8.76 5.59
CA LEU A 82 -6.65 9.71 4.69
C LEU A 82 -7.23 10.86 5.50
N HIS A 83 -6.75 12.06 5.22
CA HIS A 83 -7.19 13.29 5.88
C HIS A 83 -7.79 14.26 4.86
N ASP A 84 -8.78 15.06 5.26
CA ASP A 84 -9.21 16.18 4.43
C ASP A 84 -8.30 17.40 4.60
N ALA A 85 -8.56 18.45 3.81
CA ALA A 85 -7.80 19.71 3.89
C ALA A 85 -7.90 20.41 5.26
N ALA A 86 -8.88 20.07 6.09
CA ALA A 86 -9.03 20.58 7.46
C ALA A 86 -8.35 19.66 8.50
N GLY A 87 -7.73 18.56 8.08
CA GLY A 87 -7.07 17.60 8.95
C GLY A 87 -8.01 16.57 9.58
N ASN A 88 -9.27 16.45 9.14
CA ASN A 88 -10.16 15.42 9.67
C ASN A 88 -9.78 14.06 9.11
N HIS A 89 -9.65 13.05 9.99
CA HIS A 89 -9.32 11.68 9.60
C HIS A 89 -10.53 11.00 8.95
N LEU A 90 -10.56 10.97 7.62
CA LEU A 90 -11.66 10.45 6.82
C LEU A 90 -11.73 8.93 6.84
N ALA A 91 -10.59 8.27 6.62
CA ALA A 91 -10.49 6.82 6.56
C ALA A 91 -9.07 6.33 6.82
N THR A 92 -8.96 5.08 7.25
CA THR A 92 -7.69 4.37 7.40
C THR A 92 -7.69 3.19 6.43
N GLY A 93 -6.64 3.06 5.62
CA GLY A 93 -6.43 1.92 4.73
C GLY A 93 -5.28 1.05 5.24
N THR A 94 -5.50 -0.25 5.40
CA THR A 94 -4.45 -1.22 5.70
C THR A 94 -4.28 -2.13 4.48
N VAL A 95 -3.11 -2.04 3.84
CA VAL A 95 -2.80 -2.74 2.59
C VAL A 95 -1.71 -3.74 2.84
N THR A 96 -1.93 -5.01 2.47
CA THR A 96 -0.90 -6.04 2.53
C THR A 96 -0.43 -6.37 1.12
N TRP A 97 0.85 -6.15 0.90
CA TRP A 97 1.55 -6.42 -0.35
C TRP A 97 2.40 -7.67 -0.23
N GLN A 98 2.21 -8.60 -1.15
CA GLN A 98 3.16 -9.68 -1.35
C GLN A 98 4.24 -9.23 -2.34
N VAL A 99 5.49 -9.31 -1.91
CA VAL A 99 6.67 -9.06 -2.72
C VAL A 99 7.31 -10.39 -3.08
N LYS A 100 7.63 -10.58 -4.35
CA LYS A 100 8.27 -11.80 -4.86
C LYS A 100 9.25 -11.49 -5.97
N ALA A 101 10.44 -12.06 -5.94
CA ALA A 101 11.39 -11.93 -7.05
C ALA A 101 10.82 -12.55 -8.34
N TRP A 102 10.97 -11.87 -9.48
CA TRP A 102 10.52 -12.37 -10.79
C TRP A 102 11.15 -13.71 -11.15
N SER A 103 12.41 -13.94 -10.75
CA SER A 103 13.12 -15.21 -10.95
C SER A 103 12.41 -16.42 -10.32
N ARG A 104 11.58 -16.20 -9.30
CA ARG A 104 10.82 -17.26 -8.59
C ARG A 104 9.36 -17.34 -9.03
N VAL A 105 8.91 -16.51 -9.98
CA VAL A 105 7.53 -16.53 -10.49
C VAL A 105 7.36 -17.71 -11.45
N ARG A 106 6.56 -18.70 -11.05
CA ARG A 106 6.15 -19.81 -11.91
C ARG A 106 4.88 -19.43 -12.66
N THR A 107 4.99 -19.05 -13.92
CA THR A 107 3.84 -18.95 -14.82
C THR A 107 3.43 -20.37 -15.22
N LYS A 108 2.26 -20.84 -14.75
CA LYS A 108 1.62 -22.02 -15.33
C LYS A 108 1.22 -21.66 -16.77
N ARG A 109 1.78 -22.36 -17.75
CA ARG A 109 1.23 -22.42 -19.11
C ARG A 109 0.04 -23.37 -19.14
#